data_AF-A0A5N3VZX1-F1
#
_entry.id   AF-A0A5N3VZX1-F1
#
_cell.length_a   1.000
_cell.length_b   1.000
_cell.length_c   1.000
_cell.angle_alpha   90.00
_cell.angle_beta   90.00
_cell.angle_gamma   90.00
#
_symmetry.space_group_name_H-M   'P 1'
#
loop_
_entity.id
_entity.type
_entity.pdbx_description
1 polymer ?
#
loop_
_entity_poly.entity_id
_entity_poly.type
_entity_poly.pdbx_seq_one_letter_code
_entity_poly.pdbx_strand_id
1 'polypeptide(L)'
;MVPNPYTLLSLLPPRTKVLTHLGHAACSQVNAASRGFRQNPPGIQLKGTLPLEHLGVDFTEMKPHRHYHYLQVMVCTFPTWVKAFPTWTERTSEVARCLLREMVPRFGFPTSIGSGNGPAFVADLVHQVSKTLNIKWKLHTAYRPRVRRWWNEPTRHLKRLSKWIRETDSSWVDLLPTALLRLRMTPQSQGYSPYEIVYGRPPPIIKQESTNLPQGEDSIPHRPRKR
;
A
#
# COMPACT_ATOMS: atom_id res chain seq x y z
N MET A 1 -47.74 -73.25 14.11
CA MET A 1 -46.79 -73.16 12.97
C MET A 1 -47.52 -72.47 11.84
N VAL A 2 -47.29 -71.16 11.68
CA VAL A 2 -47.92 -70.34 10.64
C VAL A 2 -46.81 -69.93 9.67
N PRO A 3 -46.96 -70.20 8.36
CA PRO A 3 -45.92 -69.95 7.38
C PRO A 3 -45.72 -68.45 7.13
N ASN A 4 -44.45 -68.12 6.93
CA ASN A 4 -43.87 -66.79 6.81
C ASN A 4 -44.33 -66.06 5.52
N PRO A 5 -44.85 -64.82 5.60
CA PRO A 5 -45.37 -64.06 4.45
C PRO A 5 -44.31 -63.44 3.52
N TYR A 6 -43.01 -63.70 3.69
CA TYR A 6 -41.95 -63.04 2.91
C TYR A 6 -41.67 -63.61 1.50
N THR A 7 -42.63 -64.25 0.84
CA THR A 7 -42.33 -64.93 -0.45
C THR A 7 -43.18 -64.45 -1.63
N LEU A 8 -43.39 -63.15 -1.81
CA LEU A 8 -43.98 -62.61 -3.06
C LEU A 8 -43.61 -61.13 -3.29
N LEU A 9 -42.33 -60.81 -3.54
CA LEU A 9 -41.96 -59.52 -4.16
C LEU A 9 -40.55 -59.49 -4.77
N SER A 10 -40.13 -60.57 -5.43
CA SER A 10 -38.83 -60.68 -6.11
C SER A 10 -38.85 -60.33 -7.59
N LEU A 11 -39.69 -59.38 -8.04
CA LEU A 11 -39.68 -58.91 -9.45
C LEU A 11 -40.14 -57.45 -9.61
N LEU A 12 -39.36 -56.47 -9.12
CA LEU A 12 -39.37 -55.10 -9.65
C LEU A 12 -37.99 -54.42 -9.44
N PRO A 13 -37.40 -53.77 -10.46
CA PRO A 13 -36.11 -53.11 -10.32
C PRO A 13 -36.25 -51.76 -9.60
N PRO A 14 -35.43 -51.43 -8.57
CA PRO A 14 -35.44 -50.11 -7.96
C PRO A 14 -34.71 -49.11 -8.88
N ARG A 15 -35.49 -48.38 -9.68
CA ARG A 15 -35.11 -47.07 -10.21
C ARG A 15 -34.95 -46.11 -9.04
N THR A 16 -33.72 -45.70 -8.72
CA THR A 16 -33.31 -44.31 -8.35
C THR A 16 -31.91 -44.30 -7.72
N LYS A 17 -30.87 -44.35 -8.56
CA LYS A 17 -29.50 -43.91 -8.20
C LYS A 17 -29.08 -42.71 -9.08
N VAL A 18 -29.97 -41.72 -9.23
CA VAL A 18 -29.66 -40.52 -10.02
C VAL A 18 -29.86 -39.21 -9.23
N LEU A 19 -30.46 -39.22 -8.04
CA LEU A 19 -30.73 -37.97 -7.31
C LEU A 19 -29.63 -37.49 -6.33
N THR A 20 -28.63 -38.29 -5.98
CA THR A 20 -27.59 -37.87 -5.03
C THR A 20 -26.38 -37.17 -5.67
N HIS A 21 -26.11 -37.40 -6.96
CA HIS A 21 -25.01 -36.73 -7.66
C HIS A 21 -25.34 -35.30 -8.14
N LEU A 22 -26.63 -34.98 -8.31
CA LEU A 22 -27.06 -33.63 -8.71
C LEU A 22 -27.15 -32.65 -7.53
N GLY A 23 -27.38 -33.13 -6.30
CA GLY A 23 -27.46 -32.28 -5.10
C GLY A 23 -26.12 -31.65 -4.71
N HIS A 24 -25.01 -32.38 -4.84
CA HIS A 24 -23.67 -31.86 -4.50
C HIS A 24 -23.14 -30.89 -5.57
N ALA A 25 -23.41 -31.14 -6.85
CA ALA A 25 -23.03 -30.23 -7.94
C ALA A 25 -23.81 -28.90 -7.84
N ALA A 26 -25.13 -28.97 -7.62
CA ALA A 26 -25.96 -27.79 -7.42
C ALA A 26 -25.61 -27.03 -6.14
N CYS A 27 -25.31 -27.71 -5.03
CA CYS A 27 -24.88 -27.05 -3.79
C CYS A 27 -23.52 -26.34 -3.94
N SER A 28 -22.58 -26.90 -4.71
CA SER A 28 -21.30 -26.22 -5.01
C SER A 28 -21.50 -25.00 -5.93
N GLN A 29 -22.40 -25.09 -6.90
CA GLN A 29 -22.68 -24.01 -7.86
C GLN A 29 -23.48 -22.87 -7.21
N VAL A 30 -24.44 -23.19 -6.35
CA VAL A 30 -25.22 -22.19 -5.60
C VAL A 30 -24.35 -21.52 -4.53
N ASN A 31 -23.46 -22.26 -3.85
CA ASN A 31 -22.51 -21.63 -2.92
C ASN A 31 -21.42 -20.81 -3.62
N ALA A 32 -21.04 -21.16 -4.86
CA ALA A 32 -20.12 -20.36 -5.68
C ALA A 32 -20.79 -19.08 -6.21
N ALA A 33 -22.05 -19.15 -6.63
CA ALA A 33 -22.84 -18.02 -7.11
C ALA A 33 -23.36 -17.10 -5.99
N SER A 34 -23.51 -17.62 -4.77
CA SER A 34 -23.92 -16.86 -3.57
C SER A 34 -22.79 -16.05 -2.92
N ARG A 35 -21.62 -15.94 -3.56
CA ARG A 35 -20.57 -14.98 -3.17
C ARG A 35 -20.94 -13.53 -3.56
N GLY A 36 -22.22 -13.21 -3.69
CA GLY A 36 -22.70 -11.84 -3.62
C GLY A 36 -22.23 -11.26 -2.29
N PHE A 37 -21.31 -10.30 -2.36
CA PHE A 37 -20.85 -9.41 -1.29
C PHE A 37 -21.13 -9.88 0.14
N ARG A 38 -20.51 -10.98 0.57
CA ARG A 38 -20.13 -11.06 1.98
C ARG A 38 -19.07 -9.99 2.17
N GLN A 39 -19.50 -8.78 2.50
CA GLN A 39 -18.58 -7.82 3.10
C GLN A 39 -18.13 -8.49 4.39
N ASN A 40 -16.93 -9.08 4.37
CA ASN A 40 -16.23 -9.34 5.61
C ASN A 40 -16.31 -8.04 6.42
N PRO A 41 -16.69 -8.09 7.71
CA PRO A 41 -16.73 -6.89 8.53
C PRO A 41 -15.42 -6.14 8.29
N PRO A 42 -15.46 -4.82 8.01
CA PRO A 42 -14.30 -4.09 7.56
C PRO A 42 -13.16 -4.36 8.53
N GLY A 43 -12.15 -5.09 8.07
CA GLY A 43 -11.02 -5.45 8.92
C GLY A 43 -10.50 -4.16 9.55
N ILE A 44 -10.54 -4.09 10.89
CA ILE A 44 -10.13 -2.90 11.61
C ILE A 44 -8.66 -2.68 11.28
N GLN A 45 -8.38 -1.65 10.48
CA GLN A 45 -7.04 -1.16 10.32
C GLN A 45 -6.67 -0.53 11.65
N LEU A 46 -5.64 -1.05 12.29
CA LEU A 46 -5.06 -0.42 13.47
C LEU A 46 -4.48 0.92 13.03
N LYS A 47 -5.24 1.99 13.27
CA LYS A 47 -4.74 3.36 13.18
C LYS A 47 -4.05 3.62 14.50
N GLY A 48 -2.75 3.88 14.45
CA GLY A 48 -2.01 4.20 15.66
C GLY A 48 -2.55 5.49 16.28
N THR A 49 -2.37 5.65 17.58
CA THR A 49 -2.58 6.92 18.27
C THR A 49 -1.28 7.71 18.36
N LEU A 50 -0.14 7.03 18.21
CA LEU A 50 1.19 7.61 18.24
C LEU A 50 1.93 7.44 16.91
N PRO A 51 2.83 8.38 16.55
CA PRO A 51 3.80 8.17 15.49
C PRO A 51 4.52 6.82 15.65
N LEU A 52 4.63 6.09 14.54
CA LEU A 52 5.36 4.83 14.43
C LEU A 52 4.76 3.61 15.16
N GLU A 53 3.55 3.69 15.72
CA GLU A 53 2.95 2.54 16.40
C GLU A 53 2.68 1.36 15.43
N HIS A 54 2.14 1.67 14.26
CA HIS A 54 1.92 0.69 13.20
C HIS A 54 2.49 1.20 11.88
N LEU A 55 3.29 0.35 11.24
CA LEU A 55 3.94 0.63 9.96
C LEU A 55 3.43 -0.29 8.87
N GLY A 56 3.56 0.17 7.63
CA GLY A 56 3.42 -0.60 6.41
C GLY A 56 4.73 -0.52 5.64
N VAL A 57 5.17 -1.63 5.07
CA VAL A 57 6.35 -1.68 4.19
C VAL A 57 6.00 -2.40 2.90
N ASP A 58 6.50 -1.88 1.79
CA ASP A 58 6.39 -2.49 0.48
C ASP A 58 7.55 -2.05 -0.41
N PHE A 59 7.72 -2.77 -1.51
CA PHE A 59 8.61 -2.36 -2.59
C PHE A 59 7.81 -1.85 -3.79
N THR A 60 8.42 -0.95 -4.54
CA THR A 60 7.91 -0.47 -5.81
C THR A 60 9.06 -0.43 -6.80
N GLU A 61 8.90 -1.14 -7.91
CA GLU A 61 9.82 -1.04 -9.03
C GLU A 61 9.77 0.37 -9.65
N MET A 62 10.95 0.93 -9.91
CA MET A 62 11.14 2.23 -10.52
C MET A 62 11.99 2.08 -11.79
N LYS A 63 11.90 3.06 -12.70
CA LYS A 63 12.76 3.07 -13.88
C LYS A 63 14.23 2.98 -13.42
N PRO A 64 15.01 2.00 -13.89
CA PRO A 64 16.42 1.87 -13.53
C PRO A 64 17.18 3.19 -13.63
N HIS A 65 17.88 3.56 -12.56
CA HIS A 65 18.81 4.68 -12.57
C HIS A 65 20.07 4.31 -11.80
N ARG A 66 21.21 4.27 -12.49
CA ARG A 66 22.47 3.70 -11.98
C ARG A 66 22.24 2.27 -11.47
N HIS A 67 22.47 2.00 -10.19
CA HIS A 67 22.28 0.70 -9.56
C HIS A 67 20.95 0.57 -8.81
N TYR A 68 20.05 1.56 -8.91
CA TYR A 68 18.78 1.57 -8.22
C TYR A 68 17.63 1.18 -9.15
N HIS A 69 16.88 0.16 -8.73
CA HIS A 69 15.76 -0.41 -9.48
C HIS A 69 14.47 -0.46 -8.64
N TYR A 70 14.60 -0.37 -7.33
CA TYR A 70 13.49 -0.54 -6.40
C TYR A 70 13.44 0.63 -5.42
N LEU A 71 12.22 1.00 -5.03
CA LEU A 71 11.94 1.96 -3.97
C LEU A 71 11.28 1.21 -2.82
N GLN A 72 11.99 1.09 -1.71
CA GLN A 72 11.42 0.58 -0.47
C GLN A 72 10.65 1.71 0.20
N VAL A 73 9.33 1.57 0.32
CA VAL A 73 8.47 2.57 0.96
C VAL A 73 8.07 2.05 2.34
N MET A 74 8.10 2.93 3.33
CA MET A 74 7.63 2.69 4.68
C MET A 74 6.65 3.80 5.06
N VAL A 75 5.46 3.45 5.53
CA VAL A 75 4.41 4.42 5.87
C VAL A 75 3.89 4.14 7.27
N CYS A 76 3.85 5.16 8.13
CA CYS A 76 3.17 5.09 9.42
C CYS A 76 1.66 5.20 9.23
N THR A 77 0.86 4.46 10.01
CA THR A 77 -0.61 4.58 9.93
C THR A 77 -1.12 5.88 10.54
N PHE A 78 -0.41 6.46 11.50
CA PHE A 78 -0.70 7.75 12.08
C PHE A 78 0.57 8.44 12.63
N PRO A 79 0.80 9.72 12.29
CA PRO A 79 0.29 10.35 11.06
C PRO A 79 0.70 9.53 9.83
N THR A 80 0.17 9.82 8.65
CA THR A 80 0.59 9.14 7.40
C THR A 80 2.02 9.57 7.00
N TRP A 81 3.00 9.28 7.84
CA TRP A 81 4.38 9.67 7.68
C TRP A 81 5.08 8.70 6.73
N VAL A 82 5.52 9.22 5.59
CA VAL A 82 6.12 8.43 4.53
C VAL A 82 7.64 8.54 4.59
N LYS A 83 8.31 7.40 4.53
CA LYS A 83 9.74 7.28 4.24
C LYS A 83 9.91 6.38 3.02
N ALA A 84 10.86 6.71 2.17
CA ALA A 84 11.15 5.91 0.99
C ALA A 84 12.64 5.92 0.72
N PHE A 85 13.17 4.78 0.29
CA PHE A 85 14.61 4.57 0.12
C PHE A 85 14.90 3.89 -1.21
N PRO A 86 15.83 4.42 -2.01
CA PRO A 86 16.28 3.76 -3.22
C PRO A 86 17.08 2.50 -2.84
N THR A 87 16.77 1.39 -3.49
CA THR A 87 17.34 0.06 -3.22
C THR A 87 17.69 -0.64 -4.52
N TRP A 88 18.76 -1.43 -4.48
CA TRP A 88 19.24 -2.23 -5.61
C TRP A 88 18.47 -3.54 -5.79
N THR A 89 17.79 -4.03 -4.75
CA THR A 89 17.18 -5.36 -4.65
C THR A 89 16.04 -5.33 -3.66
N GLU A 90 15.01 -6.16 -3.87
CA GLU A 90 13.93 -6.39 -2.90
C GLU A 90 14.33 -7.46 -1.88
N ARG A 91 15.47 -7.27 -1.20
CA ARG A 91 15.95 -8.24 -0.21
C ARG A 91 15.52 -7.85 1.19
N THR A 92 15.33 -8.87 2.02
CA THR A 92 15.08 -8.72 3.46
C THR A 92 16.14 -7.88 4.17
N SER A 93 17.40 -7.96 3.74
CA SER A 93 18.49 -7.15 4.29
C SER A 93 18.26 -5.65 4.12
N GLU A 94 17.61 -5.22 3.04
CA GLU A 94 17.26 -3.80 2.82
C GLU A 94 16.21 -3.33 3.82
N VAL A 95 15.20 -4.19 4.07
CA VAL A 95 14.14 -3.93 5.04
C VAL A 95 14.72 -3.79 6.44
N ALA A 96 15.55 -4.76 6.85
CA ALA A 96 16.21 -4.75 8.17
C ALA A 96 17.14 -3.55 8.33
N ARG A 97 17.97 -3.25 7.32
CA ARG A 97 18.86 -2.08 7.31
C ARG A 97 18.09 -0.78 7.53
N CYS A 98 17.01 -0.59 6.77
CA CYS A 98 16.17 0.60 6.88
C CYS A 98 15.50 0.69 8.26
N LEU A 99 14.96 -0.41 8.77
CA LEU A 99 14.30 -0.44 10.08
C LEU A 99 15.30 -0.04 11.19
N LEU A 100 16.46 -0.68 11.23
CA LEU A 100 17.46 -0.50 12.29
C LEU A 100 18.21 0.83 12.21
N ARG A 101 18.49 1.36 11.01
CA ARG A 101 19.27 2.60 10.85
C ARG A 101 18.40 3.85 10.79
N GLU A 102 17.22 3.76 10.21
CA GLU A 102 16.43 4.96 9.89
C GLU A 102 15.16 5.09 10.72
N MET A 103 14.48 3.98 11.02
CA MET A 103 13.20 4.02 11.73
C MET A 103 13.42 4.02 13.24
N VAL A 104 14.07 2.97 13.75
CA VAL A 104 14.26 2.76 15.19
C VAL A 104 14.98 3.94 15.87
N PRO A 105 16.11 4.46 15.35
CA PRO A 105 16.84 5.52 16.04
C PRO A 105 16.10 6.86 16.10
N ARG A 106 15.12 7.08 15.22
CA ARG A 106 14.42 8.37 15.14
C ARG A 106 13.05 8.37 15.81
N PHE A 107 12.39 7.22 15.83
CA PHE A 107 11.00 7.13 16.25
C PHE A 107 10.75 6.00 17.27
N GLY A 108 11.76 5.20 17.60
CA GLY A 108 11.63 4.05 18.49
C GLY A 108 11.18 2.77 17.79
N PHE A 109 10.80 1.76 18.57
CA PHE A 109 10.38 0.46 18.05
C PHE A 109 8.89 0.45 17.71
N PRO A 110 8.49 0.06 16.50
CA PRO A 110 7.08 -0.04 16.15
C PRO A 110 6.42 -1.24 16.84
N THR A 111 5.16 -1.11 17.23
CA THR A 111 4.38 -2.22 17.82
C THR A 111 4.07 -3.29 16.77
N SER A 112 3.81 -2.88 15.52
CA SER A 112 3.60 -3.83 14.43
C SER A 112 3.98 -3.29 13.06
N ILE A 113 4.42 -4.19 12.18
CA ILE A 113 4.70 -3.89 10.78
C ILE A 113 3.83 -4.78 9.89
N GLY A 114 3.13 -4.16 8.94
CA GLY A 114 2.36 -4.82 7.90
C GLY A 114 3.11 -4.84 6.57
N SER A 115 3.08 -5.95 5.85
CA SER A 115 3.70 -6.04 4.52
C SER A 115 2.88 -6.90 3.56
N GLY A 116 3.20 -6.83 2.27
CA GLY A 116 2.72 -7.82 1.30
C GLY A 116 3.36 -9.21 1.51
N ASN A 117 2.97 -10.16 0.67
CA ASN A 117 3.48 -11.54 0.67
C ASN A 117 4.72 -11.73 -0.24
N GLY A 118 5.47 -10.66 -0.52
CA GLY A 118 6.68 -10.74 -1.33
C GLY A 118 7.78 -11.54 -0.63
N PRO A 119 8.70 -12.21 -1.37
CA PRO A 119 9.76 -13.03 -0.79
C PRO A 119 10.61 -12.28 0.24
N ALA A 120 10.83 -10.98 0.03
CA ALA A 120 11.53 -10.06 0.93
C ALA A 120 10.95 -10.04 2.36
N PHE A 121 9.65 -10.33 2.50
CA PHE A 121 8.88 -10.18 3.74
C PHE A 121 8.52 -11.50 4.40
N VAL A 122 8.67 -12.62 3.68
CA VAL A 122 8.38 -13.98 4.17
C VAL A 122 9.66 -14.68 4.65
N ALA A 123 10.84 -14.11 4.35
CA ALA A 123 12.10 -14.69 4.76
C ALA A 123 12.26 -14.76 6.29
N ASP A 124 12.88 -15.85 6.76
CA ASP A 124 13.15 -16.11 8.18
C ASP A 124 13.86 -14.95 8.88
N LEU A 125 14.72 -14.23 8.14
CA LEU A 125 15.45 -13.08 8.67
C LEU A 125 14.51 -11.96 9.16
N VAL A 126 13.41 -11.66 8.46
CA VAL A 126 12.40 -10.68 8.96
C VAL A 126 11.78 -11.20 10.25
N HIS A 127 11.43 -12.49 10.28
CA HIS A 127 10.80 -13.10 11.44
C HIS A 127 11.73 -13.09 12.66
N GLN A 128 13.01 -13.43 12.49
CA GLN A 128 14.02 -13.36 13.54
C GLN A 128 14.18 -11.93 14.07
N VAL A 129 14.39 -10.94 13.18
CA VAL A 129 14.51 -9.53 13.58
C VAL A 129 13.25 -9.06 14.31
N SER A 130 12.06 -9.41 13.82
CA SER A 130 10.80 -9.04 14.46
C SER A 130 10.66 -9.66 15.85
N LYS A 131 11.09 -10.91 16.03
CA LYS A 131 11.03 -11.62 17.32
C LYS A 131 12.00 -11.00 18.32
N THR A 132 13.23 -10.72 17.91
CA THR A 132 14.25 -10.10 18.77
C THR A 132 13.84 -8.69 19.21
N LEU A 133 13.22 -7.92 18.31
CA LEU A 133 12.78 -6.55 18.60
C LEU A 133 11.37 -6.47 19.21
N ASN A 134 10.72 -7.60 19.47
CA ASN A 134 9.33 -7.70 19.95
C ASN A 134 8.31 -6.94 19.07
N ILE A 135 8.53 -6.96 17.75
CA ILE A 135 7.69 -6.31 16.74
C ILE A 135 6.72 -7.35 16.17
N LYS A 136 5.42 -7.05 16.15
CA LYS A 136 4.42 -7.93 15.53
C LYS A 136 4.42 -7.76 14.01
N TRP A 137 4.99 -8.72 13.27
CA TRP A 137 4.93 -8.71 11.81
C TRP A 137 3.62 -9.33 11.29
N LYS A 138 2.93 -8.64 10.39
CA LYS A 138 1.64 -9.06 9.81
C LYS A 138 1.72 -9.08 8.29
N LEU A 139 1.63 -10.27 7.71
CA LEU A 139 1.49 -10.43 6.27
C LEU A 139 0.06 -10.14 5.85
N HIS A 140 -0.14 -9.25 4.89
CA HIS A 140 -1.44 -8.92 4.35
C HIS A 140 -1.83 -9.92 3.27
N THR A 141 -3.02 -10.50 3.42
CA THR A 141 -3.68 -11.21 2.31
C THR A 141 -3.90 -10.25 1.14
N ALA A 142 -3.68 -10.74 -0.08
CA ALA A 142 -3.70 -9.92 -1.30
C ALA A 142 -4.94 -9.03 -1.42
N TYR A 143 -6.09 -9.42 -0.86
CA TYR A 143 -7.36 -8.72 -1.01
C TYR A 143 -7.89 -8.09 0.31
N ARG A 144 -7.20 -7.08 0.85
CA ARG A 144 -7.71 -6.22 1.94
C ARG A 144 -7.85 -4.75 1.49
N PRO A 145 -9.06 -4.30 1.09
CA PRO A 145 -9.27 -2.99 0.45
C PRO A 145 -8.84 -1.78 1.29
N ARG A 146 -9.06 -1.82 2.61
CA ARG A 146 -8.75 -0.69 3.51
C ARG A 146 -7.25 -0.55 3.76
N VAL A 147 -6.56 -1.67 3.99
CA VAL A 147 -5.10 -1.72 4.10
C VAL A 147 -4.45 -1.21 2.82
N ARG A 148 -4.99 -1.61 1.66
CA ARG A 148 -4.55 -1.06 0.38
C ARG A 148 -4.76 0.45 0.31
N ARG A 149 -5.88 1.00 0.78
CA ARG A 149 -6.19 2.43 0.59
C ARG A 149 -5.18 3.38 1.25
N TRP A 150 -4.89 3.22 2.55
CA TRP A 150 -3.96 4.11 3.25
C TRP A 150 -2.51 3.97 2.75
N TRP A 151 -2.16 2.78 2.26
CA TRP A 151 -0.89 2.51 1.59
C TRP A 151 -0.82 3.12 0.19
N ASN A 152 -1.90 2.97 -0.59
CA ASN A 152 -1.92 3.29 -2.02
C ASN A 152 -1.83 4.78 -2.28
N GLU A 153 -2.40 5.64 -1.45
CA GLU A 153 -2.35 7.09 -1.67
C GLU A 153 -0.92 7.67 -1.65
N PRO A 154 -0.10 7.47 -0.59
CA PRO A 154 1.27 7.96 -0.58
C PRO A 154 2.14 7.25 -1.63
N THR A 155 1.98 5.94 -1.81
CA THR A 155 2.76 5.18 -2.80
C THR A 155 2.41 5.58 -4.23
N ARG A 156 1.14 5.89 -4.54
CA ARG A 156 0.73 6.43 -5.84
C ARG A 156 1.34 7.79 -6.09
N HIS A 157 1.40 8.66 -5.08
CA HIS A 157 2.09 9.94 -5.20
C HIS A 157 3.58 9.76 -5.48
N LEU A 158 4.25 8.83 -4.80
CA LEU A 158 5.65 8.50 -5.11
C LEU A 158 5.81 7.95 -6.53
N LYS A 159 4.89 7.11 -7.03
CA LYS A 159 4.92 6.64 -8.42
C LYS A 159 4.78 7.77 -9.44
N ARG A 160 4.11 8.89 -9.08
CA ARG A 160 4.05 10.09 -9.92
C ARG A 160 5.39 10.81 -10.04
N LEU A 161 6.44 10.45 -9.27
CA LEU A 161 7.81 10.86 -9.55
C LEU A 161 8.20 10.59 -11.01
N SER A 162 7.71 9.49 -11.60
CA SER A 162 7.91 9.20 -13.02
C SER A 162 7.46 10.32 -13.96
N LYS A 163 6.39 11.03 -13.62
CA LYS A 163 5.91 12.20 -14.38
C LYS A 163 6.87 13.39 -14.21
N TRP A 164 7.34 13.61 -12.99
CA TRP A 164 8.24 14.73 -12.67
C TRP A 164 9.60 14.55 -13.35
N ILE A 165 10.14 13.32 -13.40
CA ILE A 165 11.35 12.98 -14.15
C ILE A 165 11.26 13.49 -15.60
N ARG A 166 10.12 13.29 -16.28
CA ARG A 166 9.93 13.73 -17.66
C ARG A 166 9.95 15.24 -17.83
N GLU A 167 9.53 15.97 -16.81
CA GLU A 167 9.40 17.44 -16.84
C GLU A 167 10.70 18.13 -16.44
N THR A 168 11.50 17.53 -15.55
CA THR A 168 12.70 18.15 -14.95
C THR A 168 14.02 17.59 -15.48
N ASP A 169 13.99 16.61 -16.40
CA ASP A 169 15.15 15.84 -16.90
C ASP A 169 16.10 15.33 -15.78
N SER A 170 15.52 15.12 -14.59
CA SER A 170 16.25 14.80 -13.36
C SER A 170 15.97 13.35 -12.95
N SER A 171 16.92 12.70 -12.28
CA SER A 171 16.71 11.32 -11.83
C SER A 171 15.64 11.25 -10.73
N TRP A 172 14.91 10.13 -10.65
CA TRP A 172 13.96 9.94 -9.56
C TRP A 172 14.62 9.87 -8.19
N VAL A 173 15.90 9.46 -8.14
CA VAL A 173 16.66 9.38 -6.90
C VAL A 173 16.91 10.79 -6.37
N ASP A 174 17.24 11.73 -7.25
CA ASP A 174 17.47 13.14 -6.89
C ASP A 174 16.17 13.86 -6.54
N LEU A 175 15.07 13.50 -7.20
CA LEU A 175 13.74 14.09 -6.94
C LEU A 175 13.05 13.49 -5.70
N LEU A 176 13.48 12.32 -5.22
CA LEU A 176 12.84 11.61 -4.12
C LEU A 176 12.75 12.43 -2.82
N PRO A 177 13.82 13.12 -2.35
CA PRO A 177 13.74 13.96 -1.15
C PRO A 177 12.67 15.06 -1.27
N THR A 178 12.57 15.70 -2.43
CA THR A 178 11.60 16.77 -2.70
C THR A 178 10.16 16.24 -2.69
N ALA A 179 9.93 15.07 -3.30
CA ALA A 179 8.61 14.45 -3.26
C ALA A 179 8.19 14.00 -1.85
N LEU A 180 9.14 13.45 -1.08
CA LEU A 180 8.90 13.09 0.32
C LEU A 180 8.61 14.33 1.17
N LEU A 181 9.32 15.43 0.95
CA LEU A 181 9.08 16.70 1.63
C LEU A 181 7.66 17.19 1.35
N ARG A 182 7.26 17.23 0.08
CA ARG A 182 5.91 17.65 -0.32
C ARG A 182 4.83 16.77 0.32
N LEU A 183 5.01 15.45 0.34
CA LEU A 183 4.07 14.53 0.99
C LEU A 183 3.94 14.78 2.50
N ARG A 184 5.05 15.12 3.17
CA ARG A 184 5.06 15.38 4.61
C ARG A 184 4.47 16.75 4.96
N MET A 185 4.61 17.73 4.08
CA MET A 185 4.11 19.10 4.30
C MET A 185 2.68 19.31 3.81
N THR A 186 2.12 18.41 3.00
CA THR A 186 0.75 18.55 2.49
C THR A 186 -0.27 18.20 3.59
N PRO A 187 -1.20 19.11 3.93
CA PRO A 187 -2.28 18.82 4.86
C PRO A 187 -3.12 17.63 4.42
N GLN A 188 -3.49 16.77 5.38
CA GLN A 188 -4.38 15.65 5.12
C GLN A 188 -5.84 16.06 5.36
N SER A 189 -6.80 15.13 5.22
CA SER A 189 -8.21 15.38 5.48
C SER A 189 -8.54 15.87 6.90
N GLN A 190 -7.58 15.77 7.83
CA GLN A 190 -7.69 16.23 9.21
C GLN A 190 -7.20 17.68 9.43
N GLY A 191 -6.81 18.38 8.36
CA GLY A 191 -6.35 19.78 8.40
C GLY A 191 -4.87 19.96 8.70
N TYR A 192 -4.21 18.96 9.31
CA TYR A 192 -2.77 18.98 9.61
C TYR A 192 -1.97 18.14 8.62
N SER A 193 -0.75 18.58 8.34
CA SER A 193 0.26 17.83 7.59
C SER A 193 0.94 16.78 8.49
N PRO A 194 1.46 15.68 7.93
CA PRO A 194 2.28 14.74 8.70
C PRO A 194 3.48 15.41 9.40
N TYR A 195 4.05 16.47 8.81
CA TYR A 195 5.12 17.28 9.40
C TYR A 195 4.68 17.95 10.69
N GLU A 196 3.54 18.62 10.68
CA GLU A 196 2.99 19.30 11.85
C GLU A 196 2.73 18.32 12.99
N ILE A 197 2.20 17.13 12.67
CA ILE A 197 1.90 16.12 13.69
C ILE A 197 3.18 15.54 14.29
N VAL A 198 4.23 15.30 13.48
CA VAL A 198 5.49 14.71 13.98
C VAL A 198 6.34 15.72 14.75
N TYR A 199 6.43 16.96 14.27
CA TYR A 199 7.33 17.97 14.85
C TYR A 199 6.63 18.98 15.76
N GLY A 200 5.30 18.96 15.85
CA GLY A 200 4.53 19.88 16.68
C GLY A 200 4.63 21.35 16.24
N ARG A 201 5.03 21.61 14.99
CA ARG A 201 5.23 22.97 14.44
C ARG A 201 4.87 23.03 12.95
N PRO A 202 4.44 24.20 12.43
CA PRO A 202 4.21 24.36 11.01
C PRO A 202 5.48 24.06 10.21
N PRO A 203 5.36 23.53 8.98
CA PRO A 203 6.51 23.36 8.10
C PRO A 203 7.21 24.71 7.90
N PRO A 204 8.55 24.74 7.82
CA PRO A 204 9.26 25.96 7.45
C PRO A 204 8.84 26.34 6.02
N ILE A 205 7.88 27.25 5.91
CA ILE A 205 7.44 27.80 4.63
C ILE A 205 8.60 28.63 4.13
N ILE A 206 9.30 28.17 3.09
CA ILE A 206 10.03 29.08 2.22
C ILE A 206 8.91 29.87 1.54
N LYS A 207 8.67 31.11 1.99
CA LYS A 207 7.78 32.02 1.28
C LYS A 207 8.35 32.07 -0.14
N GLN A 208 7.61 31.58 -1.12
CA GLN A 208 7.93 31.94 -2.49
C GLN A 208 7.72 33.44 -2.53
N GLU A 209 8.82 34.21 -2.55
CA GLU A 209 8.73 35.58 -3.04
C GLU A 209 8.03 35.47 -4.39
N SER A 210 6.86 36.10 -4.47
CA SER A 210 6.23 36.36 -5.75
C SER A 210 7.27 37.11 -6.57
N THR A 211 7.95 36.41 -7.48
CA THR A 211 8.71 37.05 -8.53
C THR A 211 7.67 37.83 -9.33
N ASN A 212 7.45 39.08 -8.94
CA ASN A 212 6.84 40.08 -9.78
C ASN A 212 7.81 40.23 -10.95
N LEU A 213 7.69 39.35 -11.95
CA LEU A 213 8.22 39.64 -13.27
C LEU A 213 7.53 40.96 -13.68
N PRO A 214 8.27 42.04 -13.93
CA PRO A 214 7.66 43.22 -14.50
C PRO A 214 7.03 42.80 -15.83
N GLN A 215 5.71 42.97 -15.93
CA GLN A 215 5.04 42.95 -17.22
C GLN A 215 5.61 44.14 -17.99
N GLY A 216 6.62 43.87 -18.82
CA GLY A 216 7.05 44.79 -19.85
C GLY A 216 5.89 44.96 -20.81
N GLU A 217 5.18 46.08 -20.70
CA GLU A 217 4.32 46.58 -21.77
C GLU A 217 5.22 46.98 -22.95
N ASP A 218 5.57 46.02 -23.80
CA ASP A 218 6.09 46.32 -25.12
C ASP A 218 4.92 46.76 -26.01
N SER A 219 4.54 48.03 -25.84
CA SER A 219 3.73 48.78 -26.79
C SER A 219 4.54 48.93 -28.08
N ILE A 220 4.34 48.05 -29.05
CA ILE A 220 4.89 48.21 -30.40
C ILE A 220 4.14 49.38 -31.07
N PRO A 221 4.80 50.49 -31.46
CA PRO A 221 4.13 51.57 -32.17
C PRO A 221 3.82 51.14 -33.60
N HIS A 222 2.55 51.21 -33.97
CA HIS A 222 2.05 50.93 -35.31
C HIS A 222 2.67 51.92 -36.32
N ARG A 223 3.55 51.43 -37.20
CA ARG A 223 4.09 52.22 -38.31
C ARG A 223 2.99 52.41 -39.37
N PRO A 224 2.70 53.63 -39.85
CA PRO A 224 1.75 53.82 -40.94
C PRO A 224 2.33 53.32 -42.26
N ARG A 225 1.55 52.51 -42.99
CA ARG A 225 1.85 52.09 -44.36
C ARG A 225 1.69 53.30 -45.29
N LYS A 226 2.79 53.75 -45.90
CA LYS A 226 2.75 54.64 -47.07
C LYS A 226 2.40 53.80 -48.31
N ARG A 227 1.25 54.08 -48.92
CA ARG A 227 1.02 54.22 -50.37
C ARG A 227 -0.41 54.66 -50.62
#